data_AF-A0A3F2V1Y4-F1
#
_entry.id   AF-A0A3F2V1Y4-F1
#
_cell.length_a   1.000
_cell.length_b   1.000
_cell.length_c   1.000
_cell.angle_alpha   90.00
_cell.angle_beta   90.00
_cell.angle_gamma   90.00
#
_symmetry.space_group_name_H-M   'P 1'
#
loop_
_entity.id
_entity.type
_entity.pdbx_description
1 polymer ?
#
loop_
_entity_poly.entity_id
_entity_poly.type
_entity_poly.pdbx_seq_one_letter_code
_entity_poly.pdbx_strand_id
1 'polypeptide(L)'
;MKLLALVTTSILLILFLYFYLYVKPSEKSLVRRGVLPKPDDTTIEDIKRLKLNEKYSKWALIRLMQMPEYKDLPHHELKKILDRL
;
A
#
# COMPACT_ATOMS: atom_id res chain seq x y z
N MET A 1 -12.13 40.95 1.67
CA MET A 1 -11.18 39.94 2.19
C MET A 1 -11.77 38.53 2.38
N LYS A 2 -13.05 38.36 2.71
CA LYS A 2 -13.66 37.02 2.95
C LYS A 2 -13.84 36.15 1.69
N LEU A 3 -14.12 36.76 0.54
CA LEU A 3 -14.35 36.02 -0.72
C LEU A 3 -13.09 35.30 -1.23
N LEU A 4 -11.93 35.97 -1.13
CA LEU A 4 -10.65 35.41 -1.58
C LEU A 4 -10.27 34.16 -0.77
N ALA A 5 -10.51 34.17 0.54
CA ALA A 5 -10.27 33.02 1.42
C ALA A 5 -11.16 31.81 1.09
N LEU A 6 -12.41 32.05 0.66
CA LEU A 6 -13.33 30.98 0.26
C LEU A 6 -12.87 30.31 -1.05
N VAL A 7 -12.40 31.11 -2.01
CA VAL A 7 -11.92 30.61 -3.30
C VAL A 7 -10.63 29.80 -3.12
N THR A 8 -9.66 30.31 -2.35
CA THR A 8 -8.38 29.62 -2.13
C THR A 8 -8.54 28.30 -1.38
N THR A 9 -9.40 28.26 -0.35
CA THR A 9 -9.70 27.01 0.38
C THR A 9 -10.42 25.98 -0.50
N SER A 10 -11.33 26.42 -1.38
CA SER A 10 -12.01 25.55 -2.33
C SER A 10 -11.03 24.92 -3.35
N ILE A 11 -10.11 25.72 -3.89
CA ILE A 11 -9.07 25.22 -4.82
C ILE A 11 -8.14 24.22 -4.11
N LEU A 12 -7.74 24.51 -2.87
CA LEU A 12 -6.91 23.61 -2.04
C LEU A 12 -7.61 22.26 -1.80
N LEU A 13 -8.91 22.29 -1.50
CA LEU A 13 -9.70 21.07 -1.30
C LEU A 13 -9.74 20.22 -2.59
N ILE A 14 -9.96 20.84 -3.74
CA ILE A 14 -10.01 20.15 -5.03
C ILE A 14 -8.66 19.52 -5.37
N LEU A 15 -7.55 20.25 -5.18
CA LEU A 15 -6.21 19.72 -5.40
C LEU A 15 -5.89 18.55 -4.47
N PHE A 16 -6.28 18.64 -3.20
CA PHE A 16 -6.13 17.54 -2.25
C PHE A 16 -6.93 16.31 -2.67
N LEU A 17 -8.19 16.50 -3.09
CA LEU A 17 -9.06 15.42 -3.55
C LEU A 17 -8.49 14.74 -4.80
N TYR A 18 -8.01 15.53 -5.76
CA TYR A 18 -7.37 15.03 -6.97
C TYR A 18 -6.12 14.20 -6.65
N PHE A 19 -5.25 14.71 -5.78
CA PHE A 19 -4.06 13.98 -5.35
C PHE A 19 -4.43 12.66 -4.65
N TYR A 20 -5.42 12.68 -3.76
CA TYR A 20 -5.87 11.50 -3.04
C TYR A 20 -6.43 10.42 -3.97
N LEU A 21 -7.25 10.82 -4.95
CA LEU A 21 -7.94 9.89 -5.85
C LEU A 21 -7.05 9.38 -7.00
N TYR A 22 -6.17 10.23 -7.55
CA TYR A 22 -5.45 9.93 -8.79
C TYR A 22 -3.96 9.61 -8.59
N VAL A 23 -3.32 10.08 -7.52
CA VAL A 23 -1.87 9.91 -7.35
C VAL A 23 -1.51 8.63 -6.59
N LYS A 24 -2.41 8.09 -5.76
CA LYS A 24 -2.19 6.77 -5.14
C LYS A 24 -2.66 5.66 -6.08
N PRO A 25 -1.74 4.93 -6.74
CA PRO A 25 -2.14 3.77 -7.54
C PRO A 25 -2.80 2.74 -6.62
N SER A 26 -4.01 2.32 -6.99
CA SER A 26 -4.71 1.23 -6.29
C SER A 26 -3.92 -0.08 -6.41
N GLU A 27 -4.12 -1.00 -5.47
CA GLU A 27 -3.51 -2.33 -5.50
C GLU A 27 -3.70 -3.01 -6.87
N LYS A 28 -4.93 -2.98 -7.38
CA LYS A 28 -5.28 -3.55 -8.69
C LYS A 28 -4.45 -2.96 -9.83
N SER A 29 -4.14 -1.67 -9.77
CA SER A 29 -3.26 -1.00 -10.74
C SER A 29 -1.81 -1.46 -10.59
N LEU A 30 -1.30 -1.58 -9.35
CA LEU A 30 0.05 -2.06 -9.08
C LEU A 30 0.26 -3.52 -9.49
N VAL A 31 -0.72 -4.38 -9.25
CA VAL A 31 -0.73 -5.78 -9.71
C VAL A 31 -0.78 -5.84 -11.23
N ARG A 32 -1.66 -5.06 -11.88
CA ARG A 32 -1.75 -4.99 -13.35
C ARG A 32 -0.43 -4.52 -13.99
N ARG A 33 0.30 -3.62 -13.31
CA ARG A 33 1.62 -3.13 -13.76
C ARG A 33 2.78 -4.09 -13.44
N GLY A 34 2.52 -5.24 -12.82
CA GLY A 34 3.55 -6.20 -12.42
C GLY A 34 4.43 -5.76 -11.23
N VAL A 35 4.03 -4.70 -10.53
CA VAL A 35 4.78 -4.16 -9.38
C VAL A 35 4.53 -5.01 -8.14
N LEU A 36 3.26 -5.37 -7.89
CA LEU A 36 2.86 -6.26 -6.80
C LEU A 36 2.49 -7.64 -7.36
N PRO A 37 2.85 -8.73 -6.68
CA PRO A 37 2.31 -10.06 -6.99
C PRO A 37 0.79 -10.08 -6.75
N LYS A 38 0.08 -11.01 -7.40
CA LYS A 38 -1.34 -11.27 -7.10
C LYS A 38 -1.45 -11.84 -5.69
N PRO A 39 -2.52 -11.52 -4.92
CA PRO A 39 -2.70 -12.05 -3.58
C PRO A 39 -2.59 -13.57 -3.51
N ASP A 40 -3.24 -14.26 -4.45
CA ASP A 40 -3.35 -15.73 -4.47
C ASP A 40 -2.09 -16.44 -4.98
N ASP A 41 -1.14 -15.69 -5.53
CA ASP A 41 0.07 -16.19 -6.19
C ASP A 41 1.32 -15.54 -5.58
N THR A 42 1.21 -15.05 -4.34
CA THR A 42 2.34 -14.39 -3.68
C THR A 42 3.27 -15.41 -3.05
N THR A 43 4.54 -15.36 -3.44
CA THR A 43 5.59 -16.21 -2.87
C THR A 43 6.36 -15.47 -1.76
N ILE A 44 7.11 -16.24 -0.95
CA ILE A 44 8.02 -15.66 0.05
C ILE A 44 9.10 -14.78 -0.62
N GLU A 45 9.55 -15.14 -1.82
CA GLU A 45 10.54 -14.36 -2.57
C GLU A 45 9.98 -12.99 -2.98
N ASP A 46 8.71 -12.93 -3.39
CA ASP A 46 8.04 -11.66 -3.65
C ASP A 46 7.93 -10.81 -2.39
N ILE A 47 7.62 -11.42 -1.23
CA ILE A 47 7.55 -10.72 0.06
C ILE A 47 8.92 -10.12 0.43
N LYS A 48 10.01 -10.87 0.25
CA LYS A 48 11.37 -10.36 0.45
C LYS A 48 11.67 -9.18 -0.48
N ARG A 49 11.33 -9.31 -1.77
CA ARG A 49 11.48 -8.23 -2.75
C ARG A 49 10.70 -6.97 -2.36
N LEU A 50 9.48 -7.13 -1.86
CA LEU A 50 8.64 -6.02 -1.38
C LEU A 50 9.19 -5.39 -0.11
N LYS A 51 9.73 -6.19 0.82
CA LYS A 51 10.38 -5.70 2.05
C LYS A 51 11.59 -4.83 1.75
N LEU A 52 12.43 -5.25 0.82
CA LEU A 52 13.63 -4.52 0.38
C LEU A 52 13.30 -3.18 -0.28
N ASN A 53 12.10 -3.04 -0.85
CA ASN A 53 11.66 -1.79 -1.45
C ASN A 53 10.92 -0.94 -0.42
N GLU A 54 11.54 0.12 0.11
CA GLU A 54 10.93 1.00 1.14
C GLU A 54 9.51 1.45 0.77
N LYS A 55 9.28 1.77 -0.51
CA LYS A 55 7.98 2.21 -1.03
C LYS A 55 6.89 1.13 -0.92
N TYR A 56 7.26 -0.14 -0.98
CA TYR A 56 6.33 -1.29 -0.94
C TYR A 56 6.49 -2.18 0.30
N SER A 57 7.33 -1.81 1.26
CA SER A 57 7.53 -2.53 2.53
C SER A 57 6.21 -2.85 3.26
N LYS A 58 5.25 -1.92 3.27
CA LYS A 58 3.91 -2.14 3.83
C LYS A 58 3.13 -3.22 3.11
N TRP A 59 3.31 -3.36 1.79
CA TRP A 59 2.67 -4.41 1.00
C TRP A 59 3.23 -5.79 1.31
N ALA A 60 4.50 -5.89 1.71
CA ALA A 60 5.10 -7.16 2.12
C ALA A 60 4.33 -7.78 3.31
N LEU A 61 4.00 -6.97 4.31
CA LEU A 61 3.23 -7.40 5.48
C LEU A 61 1.78 -7.73 5.12
N ILE A 62 1.14 -6.93 4.26
CA ILE A 62 -0.23 -7.19 3.77
C ILE A 62 -0.28 -8.51 3.01
N ARG A 63 0.71 -8.79 2.15
CA ARG A 63 0.80 -10.06 1.43
C ARG A 63 1.02 -11.23 2.36
N LEU A 64 1.91 -11.10 3.34
CA LEU A 64 2.13 -12.12 4.34
C LEU A 64 0.84 -12.45 5.12
N MET A 65 0.04 -11.45 5.48
CA MET A 65 -1.27 -11.63 6.12
C MET A 65 -2.30 -12.36 5.24
N GLN A 66 -2.19 -12.25 3.92
CA GLN A 66 -3.13 -12.85 2.97
C GLN A 66 -2.79 -14.31 2.65
N MET A 67 -1.55 -14.73 2.95
CA MET A 67 -1.13 -16.11 2.74
C MET A 67 -1.86 -17.06 3.70
N PRO A 68 -2.31 -18.23 3.22
CA PRO A 68 -3.05 -19.18 4.03
C PRO A 68 -2.25 -19.70 5.23
N GLU A 69 -0.91 -19.80 5.15
CA GLU A 69 -0.09 -20.28 6.27
C GLU A 69 -0.03 -19.29 7.45
N TYR A 70 -0.37 -18.03 7.21
CA TYR A 70 -0.13 -16.92 8.13
C TYR A 70 -1.40 -16.14 8.50
N LYS A 71 -2.54 -16.53 7.91
CA LYS A 71 -3.84 -15.84 8.01
C LYS A 71 -4.31 -15.64 9.46
N ASP A 72 -4.04 -16.61 10.34
CA ASP A 72 -4.50 -16.60 11.72
C ASP A 72 -3.48 -16.01 12.72
N LEU A 73 -2.30 -15.64 12.23
CA LEU A 73 -1.27 -15.07 13.10
C LEU A 73 -1.57 -13.59 13.41
N PRO A 74 -1.34 -13.18 14.67
CA PRO A 74 -1.50 -11.78 15.04
C PRO A 74 -0.43 -10.92 14.36
N HIS A 75 -0.79 -9.66 14.10
CA HIS A 75 0.05 -8.73 13.34
C HIS A 75 1.50 -8.59 13.85
N HIS A 76 1.70 -8.66 15.17
CA HIS A 76 3.03 -8.55 15.77
C HIS A 76 3.92 -9.79 15.50
N GLU A 77 3.34 -10.99 15.40
CA GLU A 77 4.05 -12.21 15.00
C GLU A 77 4.45 -12.13 13.53
N LEU A 78 3.53 -11.68 12.66
CA LEU A 78 3.80 -11.50 11.24
C LEU A 78 4.90 -10.48 10.97
N LYS A 79 4.96 -9.41 11.77
CA LYS A 79 6.06 -8.45 11.70
C LYS A 79 7.40 -9.09 12.06
N LYS A 80 7.45 -9.91 13.12
CA LYS A 80 8.68 -10.65 13.49
C LYS A 80 9.10 -11.62 12.37
N ILE A 81 8.15 -12.31 11.74
CA ILE A 81 8.43 -13.22 10.62
C ILE A 81 8.99 -12.41 9.44
N LEU A 82 8.32 -11.32 9.08
CA LEU A 82 8.78 -10.43 8.02
C LEU A 82 10.19 -9.90 8.31
N ASP A 83 10.50 -9.52 9.55
CA ASP A 83 11.82 -9.01 9.94
C ASP A 83 12.92 -10.07 9.80
N ARG A 84 12.58 -11.36 9.97
CA ARG A 84 13.50 -12.52 9.81
C ARG A 84 13.71 -12.99 8.37
N LEU A 85 12.82 -12.63 7.44
CA LEU A 85 12.93 -12.93 6.01
C LEU A 85 13.97 -12.08 5.30
#